data_AF-A0A396RL88-F1
#
_entry.id   AF-A0A396RL88-F1
#
_cell.length_a   1.000
_cell.length_b   1.000
_cell.length_c   1.000
_cell.angle_alpha   90.00
_cell.angle_beta   90.00
_cell.angle_gamma   90.00
#
_symmetry.space_group_name_H-M   'P 1'
#
loop_
_entity.id
_entity.type
_entity.pdbx_description
1 polymer ?
#
loop_
_entity_poly.entity_id
_entity_poly.type
_entity_poly.pdbx_seq_one_letter_code
_entity_poly.pdbx_strand_id
1 'polypeptide(L)'
;MRRMASGGLDDAHAAHILFIRFRMGYRRPLVLLRALMLELSRTARQPIQVAPCCCPRMTAAEATLIDTIRIAILDPHAAHDMVSDVAGTPDCLGALTTAQAVSEAFADGGLPLA
;
A
#
# COMPACT_ATOMS: atom_id res chain seq x y z
N MET A 1 5.33 -2.82 -2.52
CA MET A 1 5.23 -2.79 -1.06
C MET A 1 6.47 -3.38 -0.37
N ARG A 2 6.70 -4.70 -0.42
CA ARG A 2 7.80 -5.39 0.29
C ARG A 2 9.19 -4.76 0.16
N ARG A 3 9.59 -4.46 -1.09
CA ARG A 3 10.87 -3.79 -1.39
C ARG A 3 11.03 -2.47 -0.64
N MET A 4 9.97 -1.67 -0.53
CA MET A 4 9.99 -0.42 0.22
C MET A 4 9.98 -0.61 1.73
N ALA A 5 9.35 -1.69 2.21
CA ALA A 5 9.36 -2.03 3.64
C ALA A 5 10.76 -2.43 4.12
N SER A 6 11.53 -3.18 3.31
CA SER A 6 12.88 -3.61 3.68
C SER A 6 13.99 -2.66 3.26
N GLY A 7 13.86 -2.02 2.09
CA GLY A 7 14.88 -1.17 1.45
C GLY A 7 14.63 0.32 1.59
N GLY A 8 13.54 0.73 2.24
CA GLY A 8 13.12 2.13 2.39
C GLY A 8 12.26 2.65 1.24
N LEU A 9 11.64 3.82 1.45
CA LEU A 9 10.68 4.41 0.51
C LEU A 9 11.26 4.67 -0.88
N ASP A 10 12.56 4.97 -0.96
CA ASP A 10 13.27 5.26 -2.21
C ASP A 10 13.91 4.03 -2.88
N ASP A 11 13.50 2.81 -2.50
CA ASP A 11 14.01 1.57 -3.09
C ASP A 11 13.91 1.57 -4.62
N ALA A 12 15.07 1.42 -5.28
CA ALA A 12 15.21 1.50 -6.73
C ALA A 12 14.49 0.34 -7.45
N HIS A 13 14.44 -0.85 -6.85
CA HIS A 13 13.73 -1.99 -7.42
C HIS A 13 12.21 -1.77 -7.40
N ALA A 14 11.67 -1.21 -6.32
CA ALA A 14 10.26 -0.84 -6.23
C ALA A 14 9.89 0.19 -7.31
N ALA A 15 10.73 1.22 -7.50
CA ALA A 15 10.54 2.21 -8.55
C ALA A 15 10.59 1.58 -9.94
N HIS A 16 11.56 0.68 -10.19
CA HIS A 16 11.70 0.00 -11.47
C HIS A 16 10.53 -0.94 -11.78
N ILE A 17 10.00 -1.66 -10.78
CA ILE A 17 8.81 -2.51 -10.94
C ILE A 17 7.61 -1.67 -11.37
N LEU A 18 7.37 -0.52 -10.73
CA LEU A 18 6.28 0.37 -11.13
C LEU A 18 6.51 1.01 -12.50
N PHE A 19 7.75 1.36 -12.85
CA PHE A 19 8.09 1.82 -14.20
C PHE A 19 7.79 0.76 -15.26
N ILE A 20 8.16 -0.49 -15.02
CA ILE A 20 7.84 -1.59 -15.93
C ILE A 20 6.32 -1.76 -16.03
N ARG A 21 5.59 -1.60 -14.93
CA ARG A 21 4.16 -1.90 -14.89
C ARG A 21 3.30 -0.79 -15.52
N PHE A 22 3.61 0.48 -15.25
CA PHE A 22 2.80 1.65 -15.62
C PHE A 22 3.44 2.53 -16.72
N ARG A 23 4.67 2.24 -17.16
CA ARG A 23 5.40 3.00 -18.19
C ARG A 23 5.47 4.49 -17.83
N MET A 24 5.12 5.40 -18.75
CA MET A 24 5.15 6.84 -18.51
C MET A 24 4.26 7.28 -17.34
N GLY A 25 3.21 6.52 -17.01
CA GLY A 25 2.30 6.80 -15.90
C GLY A 25 2.82 6.40 -14.51
N TYR A 26 4.01 5.81 -14.38
CA TYR A 26 4.47 5.20 -13.12
C TYR A 26 4.66 6.14 -11.93
N ARG A 27 4.85 7.44 -12.18
CA ARG A 27 5.19 8.40 -11.12
C ARG A 27 4.06 8.56 -10.10
N ARG A 28 2.82 8.67 -10.56
CA ARG A 28 1.66 8.83 -9.68
C ARG A 28 1.45 7.63 -8.73
N PRO A 29 1.36 6.37 -9.21
CA PRO A 29 1.24 5.21 -8.31
C PRO A 29 2.49 5.03 -7.44
N LEU A 30 3.70 5.38 -7.91
CA LEU A 30 4.92 5.32 -7.09
C LEU A 30 4.88 6.30 -5.91
N VAL A 31 4.58 7.57 -6.17
CA VAL A 31 4.52 8.60 -5.12
C VAL A 31 3.42 8.29 -4.12
N LEU A 32 2.24 7.86 -4.57
CA LEU A 32 1.13 7.54 -3.68
C LEU A 32 1.39 6.28 -2.86
N LEU A 33 2.02 5.25 -3.45
CA LEU A 33 2.39 4.06 -2.69
C LEU A 33 3.47 4.37 -1.64
N ARG A 34 4.39 5.30 -1.92
CA ARG A 34 5.34 5.81 -0.93
C ARG A 34 4.65 6.59 0.18
N ALA A 35 3.68 7.43 -0.16
CA ALA A 35 2.87 8.15 0.82
C ALA A 35 2.11 7.19 1.74
N LEU A 36 1.48 6.15 1.18
CA LEU A 36 0.82 5.10 1.97
C LEU A 36 1.79 4.41 2.93
N MET A 37 2.95 3.99 2.44
CA MET A 37 3.97 3.35 3.29
C MET A 37 4.45 4.29 4.41
N LEU A 38 4.61 5.59 4.12
CA LEU A 38 4.98 6.60 5.10
C LEU A 38 3.89 6.80 6.15
N GLU A 39 2.62 6.92 5.75
CA GLU A 39 1.50 7.07 6.67
C GLU A 39 1.34 5.83 7.57
N LEU A 40 1.44 4.62 7.01
CA LEU A 40 1.45 3.38 7.80
C LEU A 40 2.62 3.35 8.80
N SER A 41 3.81 3.79 8.40
CA SER A 41 4.97 3.84 9.30
C SER A 41 4.81 4.87 10.43
N ARG A 42 4.02 5.92 10.20
CA ARG A 42 3.77 6.98 11.19
C ARG A 42 2.67 6.62 12.18
N THR A 43 1.59 5.99 11.70
CA THR A 43 0.40 5.72 12.53
C THR A 43 0.42 4.37 13.22
N ALA A 44 1.17 3.39 12.70
CA ALA A 44 1.17 2.04 13.27
C ALA A 44 1.69 2.03 14.73
N ARG A 45 0.88 1.47 15.62
CA ARG A 45 1.22 1.24 17.04
C ARG A 45 1.80 -0.16 17.29
N GLN A 46 1.82 -0.99 16.26
CA GLN A 46 2.41 -2.32 16.30
C GLN A 46 3.25 -2.59 15.04
N PRO A 47 4.24 -3.50 15.09
CA PRO A 47 5.02 -3.85 13.92
C PRO A 47 4.16 -4.50 12.83
N ILE A 48 4.12 -3.89 11.65
CA ILE A 48 3.53 -4.49 10.44
C ILE A 48 4.56 -5.45 9.86
N GLN A 49 4.34 -6.75 10.06
CA GLN A 49 5.24 -7.79 9.55
C GLN A 49 5.11 -7.93 8.04
N VAL A 50 6.23 -7.90 7.34
CA VAL A 50 6.31 -8.01 5.88
C VAL A 50 7.30 -9.12 5.55
N ALA A 51 6.93 -10.00 4.62
CA ALA A 51 7.81 -11.09 4.22
C ALA A 51 9.01 -10.55 3.41
N PRO A 52 10.16 -11.25 3.45
CA PRO A 52 11.26 -10.97 2.53
C PRO A 52 10.78 -10.95 1.08
N CYS A 53 11.33 -10.05 0.26
CA CYS A 53 10.85 -9.86 -1.12
C CYS A 53 11.01 -11.09 -2.02
N CYS A 54 11.86 -12.04 -1.65
CA CYS A 54 12.09 -13.30 -2.35
C CYS A 54 11.10 -14.41 -1.97
N CYS A 55 10.29 -14.23 -0.92
CA CYS A 55 9.33 -15.24 -0.48
C CYS A 55 8.04 -15.19 -1.33
N PRO A 56 7.52 -16.31 -1.84
CA PRO A 56 6.30 -16.30 -2.66
C PRO A 56 5.02 -16.06 -1.83
N ARG A 57 5.01 -16.45 -0.55
CA ARG A 57 3.82 -16.35 0.32
C ARG A 57 3.68 -14.97 0.93
N MET A 58 2.44 -14.49 1.07
CA MET A 58 2.09 -13.29 1.82
C MET A 58 1.87 -13.55 3.30
N THR A 59 2.29 -12.59 4.12
CA THR A 59 1.85 -12.47 5.52
C THR A 59 0.38 -12.02 5.54
N ALA A 60 -0.29 -12.21 6.69
CA ALA A 60 -1.67 -11.74 6.86
C ALA A 60 -1.75 -10.21 6.68
N ALA A 61 -0.84 -9.44 7.27
CA ALA A 61 -0.83 -7.99 7.16
C ALA A 61 -0.66 -7.50 5.71
N GLU A 62 0.21 -8.14 4.92
CA GLU A 62 0.35 -7.82 3.49
C GLU A 62 -0.94 -8.07 2.71
N ALA A 63 -1.61 -9.20 2.96
CA ALA A 63 -2.87 -9.52 2.31
C ALA A 63 -3.95 -8.49 2.69
N THR A 64 -4.10 -8.20 3.99
CA THR A 64 -5.05 -7.22 4.50
C THR A 64 -4.80 -5.82 3.92
N LEU A 65 -3.55 -5.41 3.76
CA LEU A 65 -3.24 -4.10 3.17
C LEU A 65 -3.54 -4.05 1.67
N ILE A 66 -3.30 -5.13 0.92
CA ILE A 66 -3.70 -5.21 -0.49
C ILE A 66 -5.23 -5.15 -0.62
N ASP A 67 -5.95 -5.92 0.21
CA ASP A 67 -7.40 -5.91 0.23
C ASP A 67 -7.96 -4.54 0.64
N THR A 68 -7.35 -3.89 1.63
CA THR A 68 -7.71 -2.51 2.04
C THR A 68 -7.67 -1.59 0.83
N ILE A 69 -6.57 -1.55 0.07
CA ILE A 69 -6.43 -0.68 -1.11
C ILE A 69 -7.50 -1.04 -2.16
N ARG A 70 -7.75 -2.34 -2.37
CA ARG A 70 -8.75 -2.84 -3.32
C ARG A 70 -10.16 -2.33 -3.01
N ILE A 71 -10.57 -2.34 -1.74
CA ILE A 71 -11.93 -1.94 -1.33
C ILE A 71 -12.05 -0.48 -0.89
N ALA A 72 -10.94 0.24 -0.72
CA ALA A 72 -10.89 1.57 -0.06
C ALA A 72 -11.88 2.60 -0.62
N ILE A 73 -12.20 2.52 -1.91
CA ILE A 73 -13.16 3.40 -2.58
C ILE A 73 -14.60 2.87 -2.48
N LEU A 74 -14.78 1.54 -2.59
CA LEU A 74 -16.09 0.90 -2.65
C LEU A 74 -16.74 0.78 -1.26
N ASP A 75 -15.92 0.47 -0.25
CA ASP A 75 -16.34 0.34 1.14
C ASP A 75 -15.28 0.98 2.06
N PRO A 76 -15.31 2.31 2.22
CA PRO A 76 -14.35 3.03 3.06
C PRO A 76 -14.40 2.63 4.54
N HIS A 77 -15.56 2.19 5.03
CA HIS A 77 -15.72 1.77 6.42
C HIS A 77 -15.04 0.43 6.66
N ALA A 78 -15.30 -0.59 5.83
CA ALA A 78 -14.59 -1.86 5.95
C ALA A 78 -13.09 -1.69 5.72
N ALA A 79 -12.67 -0.83 4.78
CA ALA A 79 -11.26 -0.52 4.56
C ALA A 79 -10.62 0.15 5.78
N HIS A 80 -11.35 1.06 6.45
CA HIS A 80 -10.91 1.68 7.69
C HIS A 80 -10.68 0.64 8.79
N ASP A 81 -11.62 -0.29 8.97
CA ASP A 81 -11.49 -1.33 9.98
C ASP A 81 -10.28 -2.24 9.70
N MET A 82 -10.08 -2.63 8.44
CA MET A 82 -8.92 -3.44 8.03
C MET A 82 -7.58 -2.73 8.27
N VAL A 83 -7.47 -1.45 7.92
CA VAL A 83 -6.23 -0.69 8.13
C VAL A 83 -6.01 -0.37 9.61
N SER A 84 -7.07 -0.13 10.37
CA SER A 84 -7.04 0.06 11.82
C SER A 84 -6.50 -1.19 12.53
N ASP A 85 -6.98 -2.37 12.13
CA ASP A 85 -6.53 -3.67 12.67
C ASP A 85 -5.05 -3.92 12.38
N VAL A 86 -4.60 -3.63 11.15
CA VAL A 86 -3.19 -3.77 10.78
C VAL A 86 -2.31 -2.76 11.53
N ALA A 87 -2.72 -1.51 11.61
CA ALA A 87 -1.98 -0.45 12.28
C ALA A 87 -2.03 -0.57 13.81
N GLY A 88 -3.01 -1.28 14.38
CA GLY A 88 -3.26 -1.34 15.82
C GLY A 88 -3.80 -0.03 16.39
N THR A 89 -4.49 0.78 15.57
CA THR A 89 -5.08 2.05 16.02
C THR A 89 -6.23 2.51 15.12
N PRO A 90 -7.31 3.07 15.68
CA PRO A 90 -8.38 3.68 14.88
C PRO A 90 -7.96 5.03 14.27
N ASP A 91 -6.86 5.64 14.74
CA ASP A 91 -6.36 6.91 14.21
C ASP A 91 -5.50 6.69 12.95
N CYS A 92 -6.15 6.20 11.89
CA CYS A 92 -5.49 5.73 10.68
C CYS A 92 -6.07 6.34 9.40
N LEU A 93 -6.78 7.47 9.51
CA LEU A 93 -7.39 8.17 8.36
C LEU A 93 -6.37 8.58 7.29
N GLY A 94 -5.14 8.96 7.67
CA GLY A 94 -4.05 9.23 6.73
C GLY A 94 -3.67 8.00 5.89
N ALA A 95 -3.62 6.82 6.52
CA ALA A 95 -3.36 5.56 5.82
C ALA A 95 -4.54 5.16 4.92
N LEU A 96 -5.78 5.36 5.37
CA LEU A 96 -6.98 5.10 4.55
C LEU A 96 -7.02 5.99 3.29
N THR A 97 -6.86 7.30 3.46
CA THR A 97 -6.93 8.26 2.35
C THR A 97 -5.81 8.06 1.33
N THR A 98 -4.61 7.71 1.80
CA THR A 98 -3.52 7.33 0.88
C THR A 98 -3.77 5.99 0.21
N ALA A 99 -4.39 5.01 0.87
CA ALA A 99 -4.81 3.75 0.24
C ALA A 99 -5.86 3.98 -0.86
N GLN A 100 -6.84 4.85 -0.62
CA GLN A 100 -7.81 5.30 -1.64
C GLN A 100 -7.12 5.89 -2.87
N ALA A 101 -6.19 6.84 -2.64
CA ALA A 101 -5.44 7.47 -3.72
C ALA A 101 -4.58 6.47 -4.52
N VAL A 102 -3.99 5.47 -3.84
CA VAL A 102 -3.27 4.38 -4.52
C VAL A 102 -4.23 3.56 -5.38
N SER A 103 -5.40 3.21 -4.85
CA SER A 103 -6.44 2.46 -5.59
C SER A 103 -6.83 3.17 -6.89
N GLU A 104 -7.15 4.47 -6.81
CA GLU A 104 -7.49 5.29 -7.96
C GLU A 104 -6.32 5.41 -8.95
N ALA A 105 -5.08 5.62 -8.47
CA ALA A 105 -3.92 5.71 -9.34
C ALA A 105 -3.62 4.41 -10.09
N PHE A 106 -3.93 3.27 -9.49
CA PHE A 106 -3.85 1.96 -10.14
C PHE A 106 -4.92 1.80 -11.21
N ALA A 107 -6.17 2.20 -10.91
CA ALA A 107 -7.28 2.20 -11.86
C ALA A 107 -7.00 3.14 -13.06
N ASP A 108 -6.55 4.37 -12.80
CA ASP A 108 -6.18 5.35 -13.83
C ASP A 108 -5.03 4.86 -14.73
N GLY A 109 -4.13 4.05 -14.18
CA GLY A 109 -3.05 3.39 -14.92
C GLY A 109 -3.49 2.16 -15.73
N GLY A 110 -4.79 1.85 -15.76
CA GLY A 110 -5.37 0.70 -16.45
C GLY A 110 -5.14 -0.64 -15.73
N LEU A 111 -4.74 -0.61 -14.45
CA LEU A 111 -4.32 -1.77 -13.67
C LEU A 111 -4.99 -1.78 -12.29
N PRO A 112 -6.34 -1.84 -12.24
CA PRO A 112 -7.06 -1.90 -10.98
C PRO A 112 -6.62 -3.14 -10.19
N LEU A 113 -6.58 -3.00 -8.87
CA LEU A 113 -6.39 -4.13 -7.97
C LEU A 113 -7.71 -4.90 -7.95
N ALA A 114 -7.70 -6.15 -8.42
CA ALA A 114 -8.86 -7.04 -8.52
C ALA A 114 -8.96 -7.95 -7.29
#